data_AF-A0A257T6G4-F1
#
_entry.id   AF-A0A257T6G4-F1
#
_cell.length_a   1.000
_cell.length_b   1.000
_cell.length_c   1.000
_cell.angle_alpha   90.00
_cell.angle_beta   90.00
_cell.angle_gamma   90.00
#
_symmetry.space_group_name_H-M   'P 1'
#
loop_
_entity.id
_entity.type
_entity.pdbx_description
1 polymer ?
#
loop_
_entity_poly.entity_id
_entity_poly.type
_entity_poly.pdbx_seq_one_letter_code
_entity_poly.pdbx_strand_id
1 'polypeptide(L)'
;MLLNAAVSLRLLSRQGTCFRLGPLGAALRGNPSIAAMVAHHRMFYADLADPVALLRGQAKTQLSQFWFEQLDVPHHVITCDVETMPLAAADRRQLAGRAMLVRKTQVVPIECVARGYLSGSGWKEYLRQGTICGLTLPAGLRESDRLSDPIFTPATKATSGHDENISFEAVCGAVGAELAGELRRRTLEVYRRGADYAVERGIIIADTKFEWGLATEPAGEHRLILIDEVFTPDSSRFWPAEQYRPGRGQASFDKQFVRDWLESVGWDKQS
;
A
#
# COMPACT_ATOMS: atom_id res chain seq x y z
N MET A 1 2.60 29.58 14.36
CA MET A 1 1.41 29.13 13.60
C MET A 1 0.66 28.01 14.32
N LEU A 2 1.32 26.89 14.64
CA LEU A 2 0.71 25.74 15.33
C LEU A 2 0.17 26.04 16.74
N LEU A 3 0.88 26.82 17.56
CA LEU A 3 0.40 27.17 18.91
C LEU A 3 -0.86 28.05 18.89
N ASN A 4 -0.99 28.93 17.90
CA ASN A 4 -2.20 29.73 17.74
C ASN A 4 -3.37 28.87 17.25
N ALA A 5 -3.13 27.90 16.36
CA ALA A 5 -4.13 26.91 15.98
C ALA A 5 -4.60 26.07 17.18
N ALA A 6 -3.67 25.64 18.05
CA ALA A 6 -4.00 24.91 19.28
C ALA A 6 -4.80 25.75 20.29
N VAL A 7 -4.62 27.07 20.30
CA VAL A 7 -5.45 27.99 21.08
C VAL A 7 -6.84 28.12 20.48
N SER A 8 -6.96 28.24 19.16
CA SER A 8 -8.26 28.26 18.47
C SER A 8 -9.08 26.98 18.68
N LEU A 9 -8.41 25.84 18.85
CA LEU A 9 -9.02 24.54 19.16
C LEU A 9 -9.24 24.32 20.67
N ARG A 10 -8.98 25.32 21.53
CA ARG A 10 -9.11 25.25 23.01
C ARG A 10 -8.29 24.14 23.69
N LEU A 11 -7.30 23.58 22.99
CA LEU A 11 -6.33 22.64 23.55
C LEU A 11 -5.32 23.37 24.43
N LEU A 12 -4.96 24.59 24.03
CA LEU A 12 -4.18 25.54 24.81
C LEU A 12 -5.00 26.81 25.05
N SER A 13 -4.62 27.59 26.06
CA SER A 13 -5.06 28.96 26.24
C SER A 13 -3.84 29.86 26.39
N ARG A 14 -3.90 31.04 25.77
CA ARG A 14 -2.80 32.00 25.78
C ARG A 14 -2.94 32.95 26.96
N GLN A 15 -1.86 33.18 27.69
CA GLN A 15 -1.73 34.24 28.69
C GLN A 15 -0.45 35.03 28.40
N GLY A 16 -0.61 36.19 27.79
CA GLY A 16 0.51 37.02 27.32
C GLY A 16 1.34 36.30 26.25
N THR A 17 2.63 36.10 26.52
CA THR A 17 3.56 35.35 25.67
C THR A 17 3.59 33.85 25.98
N CYS A 18 2.94 33.42 27.06
CA CYS A 18 2.94 32.04 27.53
C CYS A 18 1.64 31.30 27.15
N PHE A 19 1.72 29.97 27.10
CA PHE A 19 0.60 29.07 26.81
C PHE A 19 0.41 28.10 27.97
N ARG A 20 -0.85 27.86 28.36
CA ARG A 20 -1.25 26.84 29.34
C ARG A 20 -2.26 25.88 28.74
N LEU A 21 -2.45 24.70 29.33
CA LEU A 21 -3.48 23.77 28.87
C LEU A 21 -4.87 24.42 28.97
N GLY A 22 -5.61 24.35 27.87
CA GLY A 22 -7.01 24.75 27.82
C GLY A 22 -7.92 23.64 28.36
N PRO A 23 -9.24 23.89 28.50
CA PRO A 23 -10.18 22.94 29.09
C PRO A 23 -10.19 21.57 28.39
N LEU A 24 -10.03 21.55 27.06
CA LEU A 24 -9.95 20.31 26.30
C LEU A 24 -8.59 19.64 26.49
N GLY A 25 -7.48 20.39 26.40
CA GLY A 25 -6.13 19.85 26.64
C GLY A 25 -5.92 19.27 28.05
N ALA A 26 -6.57 19.85 29.06
CA ALA A 26 -6.56 19.32 30.42
C ALA A 26 -7.33 17.99 30.52
N ALA A 27 -8.48 17.87 29.84
CA ALA A 27 -9.25 16.63 29.77
C ALA A 27 -8.50 15.51 29.00
N LEU A 28 -7.70 15.85 27.98
CA LEU A 28 -6.87 14.88 27.25
C LEU A 28 -5.77 14.27 28.14
N ARG A 29 -5.17 15.04 29.05
CA ARG A 29 -4.03 14.60 29.88
C ARG A 29 -4.40 13.55 30.94
N GLY A 30 -5.67 13.48 31.32
CA GLY A 30 -6.18 12.54 32.32
C GLY A 30 -6.82 11.27 31.76
N ASN A 31 -6.91 11.14 30.43
CA ASN A 31 -7.59 10.01 29.78
C ASN A 31 -6.57 9.07 29.12
N PRO A 32 -6.35 7.85 29.64
CA PRO A 32 -5.36 6.90 29.13
C PRO A 32 -5.56 6.54 27.66
N SER A 33 -6.81 6.44 27.20
CA SER A 33 -7.15 6.12 25.81
C SER A 33 -6.80 7.25 24.85
N ILE A 34 -6.89 8.50 25.30
CA ILE A 34 -6.49 9.67 24.53
C ILE A 34 -4.98 9.88 24.56
N ALA A 35 -4.30 9.58 25.68
CA ALA A 35 -2.84 9.55 25.73
C ALA A 35 -2.27 8.48 24.79
N ALA A 36 -2.91 7.31 24.71
CA ALA A 36 -2.61 6.27 23.73
C ALA A 36 -2.91 6.72 22.30
N MET A 37 -4.02 7.43 22.06
CA MET A 37 -4.35 8.02 20.76
C MET A 37 -3.32 9.10 20.35
N VAL A 38 -2.83 9.93 21.27
CA VAL A 38 -1.77 10.93 21.02
C VAL A 38 -0.40 10.27 20.82
N ALA A 39 -0.11 9.16 21.50
CA ALA A 39 1.11 8.37 21.27
C ALA A 39 1.06 7.66 19.90
N HIS A 40 -0.10 7.14 19.51
CA HIS A 40 -0.37 6.59 18.18
C HIS A 40 -0.31 7.68 17.09
N HIS A 41 -0.84 8.87 17.38
CA HIS A 41 -0.71 10.05 16.54
C HIS A 41 0.65 10.74 16.64
N ARG A 42 1.61 10.28 17.44
CA ARG A 42 2.98 10.83 17.40
C ARG A 42 3.71 10.36 16.14
N MET A 43 3.36 9.18 15.62
CA MET A 43 3.66 8.75 14.26
C MET A 43 2.92 9.66 13.27
N PHE A 44 1.59 9.75 13.39
CA PHE A 44 0.75 10.53 12.46
C PHE A 44 1.05 12.06 12.41
N TYR A 45 1.45 12.69 13.51
CA TYR A 45 1.82 14.11 13.57
C TYR A 45 3.28 14.36 13.20
N ALA A 46 4.18 13.40 13.39
CA ALA A 46 5.50 13.46 12.75
C ALA A 46 5.35 13.40 11.22
N ASP A 47 4.40 12.59 10.74
CA ASP A 47 4.04 12.45 9.32
C ASP A 47 3.34 13.71 8.75
N LEU A 48 2.57 14.46 9.58
CA LEU A 48 1.93 15.73 9.18
C LEU A 48 2.84 16.96 9.34
N ALA A 49 3.89 16.90 10.15
CA ALA A 49 4.82 18.00 10.37
C ALA A 49 5.79 18.19 9.20
N ASP A 50 6.09 17.11 8.47
CA ASP A 50 6.81 17.17 7.20
C ASP A 50 6.13 16.24 6.18
N PRO A 51 5.10 16.71 5.46
CA PRO A 51 4.45 15.97 4.37
C PRO A 51 5.44 15.52 3.28
N VAL A 52 6.62 16.16 3.21
CA VAL A 52 7.70 15.75 2.31
C VAL A 52 8.44 14.52 2.85
N ALA A 53 8.45 14.25 4.16
CA ALA A 53 9.03 13.02 4.73
C ALA A 53 8.24 11.76 4.31
N LEU A 54 6.91 11.86 4.22
CA LEU A 54 6.05 10.83 3.61
C LEU A 54 6.39 10.61 2.13
N LEU A 55 6.69 11.70 1.41
CA LEU A 55 7.16 11.66 0.00
C LEU A 55 8.62 11.19 -0.14
N ARG A 56 9.42 11.24 0.94
CA ARG A 56 10.85 10.81 1.00
C ARG A 56 11.05 9.35 1.45
N GLY A 57 9.98 8.61 1.77
CA GLY A 57 10.03 7.15 1.93
C GLY A 57 10.49 6.61 3.29
N GLN A 58 10.40 7.37 4.38
CA GLN A 58 10.90 6.92 5.70
C GLN A 58 10.05 5.83 6.39
N ALA A 59 8.79 5.61 5.99
CA ALA A 59 7.86 4.68 6.64
C ALA A 59 7.53 3.41 5.82
N LYS A 60 7.89 3.35 4.53
CA LYS A 60 7.47 2.26 3.62
C LYS A 60 8.07 0.91 3.98
N THR A 61 9.33 0.90 4.43
CA THR A 61 10.05 -0.32 4.81
C THR A 61 9.43 -0.98 6.04
N GLN A 62 8.95 -0.22 7.01
CA GLN A 62 8.34 -0.77 8.23
C GLN A 62 7.00 -1.45 7.94
N LEU A 63 6.19 -0.87 7.06
CA LEU A 63 4.93 -1.48 6.66
C LEU A 63 5.14 -2.75 5.84
N SER A 64 6.07 -2.72 4.88
CA SER A 64 6.40 -3.94 4.11
C SER A 64 6.95 -5.04 5.03
N GLN A 65 7.85 -4.71 5.96
CA GLN A 65 8.37 -5.66 6.95
C GLN A 65 7.24 -6.30 7.76
N PHE A 66 6.32 -5.48 8.29
CA PHE A 66 5.17 -5.97 9.04
C PHE A 66 4.37 -7.00 8.22
N TRP A 67 4.12 -6.73 6.93
CA TRP A 67 3.36 -7.67 6.10
C TRP A 67 4.11 -8.95 5.79
N PHE A 68 5.42 -8.88 5.55
CA PHE A 68 6.23 -10.09 5.40
C PHE A 68 6.19 -10.98 6.65
N GLU A 69 6.25 -10.37 7.85
CA GLU A 69 6.13 -11.08 9.12
C GLU A 69 4.71 -11.64 9.35
N GLN A 70 3.66 -10.92 8.96
CA GLN A 70 2.27 -11.36 9.16
C GLN A 70 1.81 -12.45 8.18
N LEU A 71 2.26 -12.42 6.93
CA LEU A 71 1.72 -13.29 5.88
C LEU A 71 2.27 -14.72 5.93
N ASP A 72 3.43 -14.91 6.57
CA ASP A 72 4.17 -16.18 6.65
C ASP A 72 4.27 -16.87 5.27
N VAL A 73 4.75 -16.11 4.28
CA VAL A 73 4.98 -16.58 2.91
C VAL A 73 6.46 -16.47 2.56
N PRO A 74 7.01 -17.40 1.75
CA PRO A 74 8.40 -17.30 1.30
C PRO A 74 8.64 -15.95 0.61
N HIS A 75 9.61 -15.18 1.10
CA HIS A 75 9.89 -13.83 0.63
C HIS A 75 11.38 -13.51 0.59
N HIS A 76 11.75 -12.42 -0.08
CA HIS A 76 13.16 -12.05 -0.25
C HIS A 76 13.82 -11.38 0.98
N VAL A 77 13.07 -10.94 1.98
CA VAL A 77 13.64 -10.17 3.12
C VAL A 77 14.61 -11.02 3.93
N ILE A 78 15.83 -10.52 4.14
CA ILE A 78 16.84 -11.10 5.04
C ILE A 78 16.78 -10.38 6.38
N THR A 79 16.82 -9.04 6.36
CA THR A 79 16.76 -8.20 7.55
C THR A 79 16.39 -6.76 7.18
N CYS A 80 15.70 -6.06 8.08
CA CYS A 80 15.48 -4.61 8.03
C CYS A 80 16.37 -3.86 9.04
N ASP A 81 17.13 -4.58 9.87
CA ASP A 81 18.04 -4.00 10.84
C ASP A 81 19.38 -3.64 10.18
N VAL A 82 19.58 -2.34 9.95
CA VAL A 82 20.79 -1.80 9.32
C VAL A 82 22.08 -2.08 10.09
N GLU A 83 22.00 -2.38 11.40
CA GLU A 83 23.17 -2.74 12.20
C GLU A 83 23.71 -4.13 11.81
N THR A 84 22.82 -5.01 11.36
CA THR A 84 23.18 -6.37 10.89
C THR A 84 23.58 -6.41 9.41
N MET A 85 23.42 -5.30 8.68
CA MET A 85 23.73 -5.24 7.26
C MET A 85 25.23 -4.99 7.01
N PRO A 86 25.78 -5.52 5.89
CA PRO A 86 27.16 -5.26 5.47
C PRO A 86 27.31 -3.85 4.85
N LEU A 87 27.03 -2.81 5.64
CA LEU A 87 27.05 -1.39 5.24
C LEU A 87 28.16 -0.62 5.97
N ALA A 88 28.63 0.48 5.38
CA ALA A 88 29.51 1.41 6.07
C ALA A 88 28.74 2.20 7.14
N ALA A 89 29.44 2.66 8.20
CA ALA A 89 28.79 3.37 9.32
C ALA A 89 28.07 4.66 8.89
N ALA A 90 28.61 5.38 7.90
CA ALA A 90 27.98 6.58 7.35
C ALA A 90 26.64 6.28 6.65
N ASP A 91 26.54 5.10 6.00
CA ASP A 91 25.34 4.65 5.30
C ASP A 91 24.28 4.14 6.27
N ARG A 92 24.68 3.46 7.37
CA ARG A 92 23.73 2.97 8.39
C ARG A 92 22.83 4.07 8.93
N ARG A 93 23.41 5.21 9.31
CA ARG A 93 22.64 6.36 9.83
C ARG A 93 21.66 6.90 8.79
N GLN A 94 22.06 6.91 7.52
CA GLN A 94 21.18 7.38 6.46
C GLN A 94 20.08 6.37 6.16
N LEU A 95 20.36 5.08 6.19
CA LEU A 95 19.45 4.03 5.74
C LEU A 95 18.53 3.48 6.85
N ALA A 96 18.82 3.79 8.12
CA ALA A 96 18.03 3.37 9.27
C ALA A 96 16.52 3.62 9.08
N GLY A 97 15.72 2.57 9.24
CA GLY A 97 14.26 2.60 9.13
C GLY A 97 13.70 2.63 7.71
N ARG A 98 14.54 2.70 6.67
CA ARG A 98 14.12 2.83 5.26
C ARG A 98 14.90 1.95 4.28
N ALA A 99 15.61 0.94 4.79
CA ALA A 99 16.36 -0.01 3.98
C ALA A 99 16.04 -1.45 4.40
N MET A 100 16.08 -2.32 3.41
CA MET A 100 15.86 -3.74 3.57
C MET A 100 16.98 -4.47 2.84
N LEU A 101 17.66 -5.37 3.55
CA LEU A 101 18.57 -6.32 2.91
C LEU A 101 17.74 -7.49 2.42
N VAL A 102 17.87 -7.80 1.13
CA VAL A 102 17.04 -8.79 0.45
C VAL A 102 17.89 -9.81 -0.30
N ARG A 103 17.35 -11.01 -0.45
CA ARG A 103 17.85 -12.05 -1.34
C ARG A 103 17.65 -11.61 -2.78
N LYS A 104 18.72 -11.65 -3.58
CA LYS A 104 18.63 -11.42 -5.03
C LYS A 104 17.87 -12.57 -5.69
N THR A 105 16.93 -12.25 -6.56
CA THR A 105 16.11 -13.21 -7.33
C THR A 105 16.11 -12.87 -8.81
N GLN A 106 15.75 -13.83 -9.66
CA GLN A 106 15.32 -13.53 -11.02
C GLN A 106 13.87 -13.06 -10.98
N VAL A 107 13.62 -11.79 -11.29
CA VAL A 107 12.26 -11.20 -11.29
C VAL A 107 11.44 -11.83 -12.41
N VAL A 108 10.22 -12.26 -12.08
CA VAL A 108 9.22 -12.65 -13.09
C VAL A 108 8.60 -11.37 -13.64
N PRO A 109 8.64 -11.11 -14.96
CA PRO A 109 8.32 -9.80 -15.54
C PRO A 109 6.82 -9.55 -15.68
N ILE A 110 6.05 -9.80 -14.62
CA ILE A 110 4.59 -9.69 -14.57
C ILE A 110 4.20 -8.96 -13.29
N GLU A 111 3.52 -7.83 -13.43
CA GLU A 111 2.90 -7.14 -12.29
C GLU A 111 1.65 -7.91 -11.88
N CYS A 112 1.71 -8.57 -10.73
CA CYS A 112 0.69 -9.50 -10.27
C CYS A 112 -0.34 -8.76 -9.41
N VAL A 113 -1.33 -8.15 -10.05
CA VAL A 113 -2.37 -7.38 -9.35
C VAL A 113 -3.53 -8.28 -8.93
N ALA A 114 -3.93 -8.20 -7.66
CA ALA A 114 -5.16 -8.76 -7.12
C ALA A 114 -6.17 -7.65 -6.84
N ARG A 115 -7.45 -7.89 -7.15
CA ARG A 115 -8.55 -6.95 -6.87
C ARG A 115 -9.67 -7.65 -6.13
N GLY A 116 -10.08 -7.11 -4.99
CA GLY A 116 -11.33 -7.49 -4.33
C GLY A 116 -12.46 -6.49 -4.56
N TYR A 117 -12.13 -5.30 -5.09
CA TYR A 117 -13.09 -4.24 -5.36
C TYR A 117 -12.87 -3.66 -6.77
N LEU A 118 -13.96 -3.23 -7.39
CA LEU A 118 -13.95 -2.70 -8.75
C LEU A 118 -13.59 -1.20 -8.76
N SER A 119 -12.31 -0.87 -8.95
CA SER A 119 -11.86 0.53 -8.99
C SER A 119 -10.73 0.75 -10.01
N GLY A 120 -10.29 2.00 -10.16
CA GLY A 120 -9.13 2.39 -10.97
C GLY A 120 -9.24 1.95 -12.44
N SER A 121 -8.13 1.42 -12.99
CA SER A 121 -8.09 0.94 -14.38
C SER A 121 -9.08 -0.21 -14.65
N GLY A 122 -9.33 -1.07 -13.66
CA GLY A 122 -10.32 -2.15 -13.77
C GLY A 122 -11.74 -1.60 -13.95
N TRP A 123 -12.12 -0.58 -13.20
CA TRP A 123 -13.42 0.10 -13.38
C TRP A 123 -13.55 0.75 -14.76
N LYS A 124 -12.49 1.40 -15.26
CA LYS A 124 -12.47 2.03 -16.59
C LYS A 124 -12.58 1.01 -17.74
N GLU A 125 -12.01 -0.17 -17.60
CA GLU A 125 -12.18 -1.25 -18.58
C GLU A 125 -13.60 -1.81 -18.53
N TYR A 126 -14.10 -2.11 -17.33
CA TYR A 126 -15.45 -2.65 -17.13
C TYR A 126 -16.53 -1.74 -17.72
N LEU A 127 -16.45 -0.42 -17.52
CA LEU A 127 -17.39 0.53 -18.11
C LEU A 127 -17.41 0.50 -19.66
N ARG A 128 -16.28 0.19 -20.29
CA ARG A 128 -16.15 0.18 -21.75
C ARG A 128 -16.54 -1.17 -22.36
N GLN A 129 -16.19 -2.27 -21.71
CA GLN A 129 -16.21 -3.60 -22.31
C GLN A 129 -16.91 -4.66 -21.46
N GLY A 130 -17.27 -4.36 -20.21
CA GLY A 130 -17.79 -5.34 -19.26
C GLY A 130 -16.73 -6.35 -18.79
N THR A 131 -15.45 -6.07 -19.03
CA THR A 131 -14.32 -6.97 -18.72
C THR A 131 -13.26 -6.31 -17.87
N ILE A 132 -12.39 -7.13 -17.28
CA ILE A 132 -11.08 -6.72 -16.76
C ILE A 132 -10.03 -7.74 -17.17
N CYS A 133 -8.99 -7.33 -17.88
CA CYS A 133 -7.93 -8.24 -18.37
C CYS A 133 -8.52 -9.43 -19.16
N GLY A 134 -9.60 -9.19 -19.92
CA GLY A 134 -10.33 -10.22 -20.67
C GLY A 134 -11.30 -11.10 -19.85
N LEU A 135 -11.39 -10.89 -18.53
CA LEU A 135 -12.38 -11.57 -17.68
C LEU A 135 -13.72 -10.84 -17.73
N THR A 136 -14.77 -11.49 -18.24
CA THR A 136 -16.13 -10.93 -18.21
C THR A 136 -16.64 -10.87 -16.76
N LEU A 137 -17.12 -9.70 -16.36
CA LEU A 137 -17.75 -9.49 -15.06
C LEU A 137 -19.28 -9.42 -15.19
N PRO A 138 -20.03 -9.71 -14.10
CA PRO A 138 -21.48 -9.54 -14.08
C PRO A 138 -21.90 -8.13 -14.52
N ALA A 139 -23.05 -8.01 -15.19
CA ALA A 139 -23.61 -6.71 -15.54
C ALA A 139 -24.12 -5.96 -14.30
N GLY A 140 -24.16 -4.63 -14.38
CA GLY A 140 -24.75 -3.78 -13.34
C GLY A 140 -23.86 -3.50 -12.13
N LEU A 141 -22.57 -3.84 -12.18
CA LEU A 141 -21.61 -3.42 -11.15
C LEU A 141 -21.41 -1.90 -11.21
N ARG A 142 -21.25 -1.31 -10.04
CA ARG A 142 -21.01 0.11 -9.82
C ARG A 142 -19.57 0.32 -9.37
N GLU A 143 -19.12 1.56 -9.44
CA GLU A 143 -17.78 1.92 -8.98
C GLU A 143 -17.58 1.52 -7.51
N SER A 144 -16.44 0.91 -7.23
CA SER A 144 -16.05 0.42 -5.91
C SER A 144 -16.95 -0.71 -5.35
N ASP A 145 -17.78 -1.36 -6.16
CA ASP A 145 -18.47 -2.58 -5.71
C ASP A 145 -17.45 -3.67 -5.32
N ARG A 146 -17.74 -4.39 -4.24
CA ARG A 146 -17.00 -5.58 -3.84
C ARG A 146 -17.27 -6.70 -4.84
N LEU A 147 -16.22 -7.35 -5.30
CA LEU A 147 -16.32 -8.54 -6.16
C LEU A 147 -16.70 -9.76 -5.30
N SER A 148 -17.39 -10.74 -5.91
CA SER A 148 -17.77 -11.98 -5.21
C SER A 148 -16.55 -12.74 -4.69
N ASP A 149 -15.50 -12.77 -5.52
CA ASP A 149 -14.19 -13.31 -5.19
C ASP A 149 -13.11 -12.36 -5.71
N PRO A 150 -11.93 -12.31 -5.06
CA PRO A 150 -10.80 -11.60 -5.60
C PRO A 150 -10.35 -12.17 -6.94
N ILE A 151 -10.05 -11.28 -7.88
CA ILE A 151 -9.63 -11.62 -9.24
C ILE A 151 -8.18 -11.23 -9.49
N PHE A 152 -7.51 -11.98 -10.36
CA PHE A 152 -6.14 -11.74 -10.79
C PHE A 152 -6.15 -10.96 -12.11
N THR A 153 -5.57 -9.76 -12.10
CA THR A 153 -5.62 -8.80 -13.22
C THR A 153 -4.21 -8.35 -13.57
N PRO A 154 -3.41 -9.20 -14.23
CA PRO A 154 -1.98 -8.95 -14.41
C PRO A 154 -1.73 -7.78 -15.35
N ALA A 155 -0.57 -7.16 -15.21
CA ALA A 155 -0.05 -6.18 -16.16
C ALA A 155 1.39 -6.52 -16.60
N THR A 156 1.80 -6.04 -17.77
CA THR A 156 3.20 -6.06 -18.18
C THR A 156 4.04 -5.21 -17.24
N LYS A 157 5.30 -5.60 -17.04
CA LYS A 157 6.29 -4.75 -16.38
C LYS A 157 7.02 -3.93 -17.46
N ALA A 158 6.58 -2.69 -17.68
CA ALA A 158 7.16 -1.86 -18.73
C ALA A 158 8.55 -1.34 -18.30
N THR A 159 9.56 -1.45 -19.18
CA THR A 159 10.89 -0.82 -18.96
C THR A 159 10.88 0.68 -19.26
N SER A 160 9.91 1.15 -20.04
CA SER A 160 9.58 2.55 -20.26
C SER A 160 8.08 2.70 -20.58
N GLY A 161 7.45 3.79 -20.14
CA GLY A 161 6.01 4.00 -20.30
C GLY A 161 5.19 3.53 -19.09
N HIS A 162 3.93 3.17 -19.32
CA HIS A 162 3.02 2.68 -18.29
C HIS A 162 2.81 1.16 -18.42
N ASP A 163 2.63 0.48 -17.29
CA ASP A 163 2.24 -0.93 -17.28
C ASP A 163 0.88 -1.12 -17.96
N GLU A 164 0.79 -2.15 -18.81
CA GLU A 164 -0.43 -2.46 -19.58
C GLU A 164 -1.10 -3.71 -19.03
N ASN A 165 -2.40 -3.61 -18.74
CA ASN A 165 -3.22 -4.77 -18.37
C ASN A 165 -3.13 -5.84 -19.47
N ILE A 166 -2.86 -7.09 -19.10
CA ILE A 166 -2.78 -8.23 -20.01
C ILE A 166 -3.71 -9.36 -19.58
N SER A 167 -4.12 -10.20 -20.54
CA SER A 167 -4.93 -11.37 -20.24
C SER A 167 -4.10 -12.44 -19.53
N PHE A 168 -4.77 -13.35 -18.81
CA PHE A 168 -4.10 -14.52 -18.24
C PHE A 168 -3.45 -15.41 -19.32
N GLU A 169 -4.05 -15.48 -20.51
CA GLU A 169 -3.47 -16.17 -21.66
C GLU A 169 -2.13 -15.54 -22.09
N ALA A 170 -2.04 -14.20 -22.12
CA ALA A 170 -0.79 -13.52 -22.40
C ALA A 170 0.28 -13.79 -21.33
N VAL A 171 -0.10 -13.88 -20.05
CA VAL A 171 0.82 -14.32 -18.97
C VAL A 171 1.31 -15.74 -19.24
N CYS A 172 0.42 -16.68 -19.58
CA CYS A 172 0.81 -18.05 -19.93
C CYS A 172 1.79 -18.10 -21.11
N GLY A 173 1.58 -17.26 -22.14
CA GLY A 173 2.50 -17.14 -23.27
C GLY A 173 3.87 -16.58 -22.88
N ALA A 174 3.92 -15.68 -21.89
CA ALA A 174 5.16 -15.04 -21.45
C ALA A 174 6.01 -15.90 -20.50
N VAL A 175 5.38 -16.62 -19.57
CA VAL A 175 6.09 -17.32 -18.48
C VAL A 175 5.83 -18.83 -18.42
N GLY A 176 4.97 -19.36 -19.30
CA GLY A 176 4.51 -20.75 -19.27
C GLY A 176 3.29 -20.96 -18.36
N ALA A 177 2.44 -21.91 -18.72
CA ALA A 177 1.15 -22.14 -18.06
C ALA A 177 1.27 -22.55 -16.58
N GLU A 178 2.28 -23.34 -16.23
CA GLU A 178 2.51 -23.80 -14.86
C GLU A 178 2.86 -22.63 -13.93
N LEU A 179 3.86 -21.83 -14.31
CA LEU A 179 4.27 -20.65 -13.55
C LEU A 179 3.17 -19.59 -13.51
N ALA A 180 2.46 -19.36 -14.62
CA ALA A 180 1.31 -18.46 -14.65
C ALA A 180 0.20 -18.87 -13.66
N GLY A 181 -0.11 -20.18 -13.61
CA GLY A 181 -1.05 -20.75 -12.65
C GLY A 181 -0.63 -20.51 -11.20
N GLU A 182 0.66 -20.70 -10.91
CA GLU A 182 1.24 -20.48 -9.59
C GLU A 182 1.22 -18.99 -9.17
N LEU A 183 1.61 -18.07 -10.08
CA LEU A 183 1.52 -16.62 -9.85
C LEU A 183 0.11 -16.21 -9.46
N ARG A 184 -0.89 -16.63 -10.25
CA ARG A 184 -2.30 -16.34 -9.97
C ARG A 184 -2.72 -16.88 -8.61
N ARG A 185 -2.43 -18.15 -8.34
CA ARG A 185 -2.83 -18.83 -7.10
C ARG A 185 -2.25 -18.12 -5.88
N ARG A 186 -0.93 -17.88 -5.86
CA ARG A 186 -0.25 -17.23 -4.72
C ARG A 186 -0.63 -15.78 -4.55
N THR A 187 -0.79 -15.03 -5.64
CA THR A 187 -1.25 -13.64 -5.61
C THR A 187 -2.61 -13.51 -4.92
N LEU A 188 -3.57 -14.36 -5.31
CA LEU A 188 -4.90 -14.34 -4.70
C LEU A 188 -4.91 -14.86 -3.26
N GLU A 189 -4.05 -15.82 -2.93
CA GLU A 189 -3.87 -16.30 -1.56
C GLU A 189 -3.33 -15.20 -0.64
N VAL A 190 -2.22 -14.55 -1.03
CA VAL A 190 -1.61 -13.44 -0.27
C VAL A 190 -2.59 -12.28 -0.13
N TYR A 191 -3.27 -11.92 -1.23
CA TYR A 191 -4.30 -10.87 -1.20
C TYR A 191 -5.39 -11.14 -0.17
N ARG A 192 -5.98 -12.35 -0.18
CA ARG A 192 -7.05 -12.72 0.77
C ARG A 192 -6.59 -12.58 2.21
N ARG A 193 -5.43 -13.17 2.55
CA ARG A 193 -4.88 -13.10 3.92
C ARG A 193 -4.71 -11.65 4.38
N GLY A 194 -4.12 -10.80 3.53
CA GLY A 194 -3.90 -9.39 3.88
C GLY A 194 -5.19 -8.57 3.94
N ALA A 195 -6.12 -8.80 3.02
CA ALA A 195 -7.41 -8.12 3.00
C ALA A 195 -8.29 -8.50 4.20
N ASP A 196 -8.33 -9.79 4.56
CA ASP A 196 -9.06 -10.29 5.72
C ASP A 196 -8.48 -9.73 7.02
N TYR A 197 -7.14 -9.71 7.14
CA TYR A 197 -6.47 -9.10 8.29
C TYR A 197 -6.77 -7.59 8.43
N ALA A 198 -6.76 -6.86 7.31
CA ALA A 198 -6.96 -5.41 7.29
C ALA A 198 -8.42 -5.02 7.59
N VAL A 199 -9.40 -5.77 7.10
CA VAL A 199 -10.82 -5.42 7.26
C VAL A 199 -11.28 -5.53 8.70
N GLU A 200 -10.74 -6.50 9.46
CA GLU A 200 -10.95 -6.62 10.92
C GLU A 200 -10.47 -5.38 11.69
N ARG A 201 -9.57 -4.60 11.10
CA ARG A 201 -8.99 -3.38 11.66
C ARG A 201 -9.54 -2.11 11.02
N GLY A 202 -10.66 -2.21 10.30
CA GLY A 202 -11.36 -1.08 9.71
C GLY A 202 -10.74 -0.55 8.42
N ILE A 203 -9.87 -1.31 7.76
CA ILE A 203 -9.21 -0.92 6.50
C ILE A 203 -9.59 -1.89 5.39
N ILE A 204 -10.09 -1.38 4.28
CA ILE A 204 -10.31 -2.14 3.05
C ILE A 204 -9.09 -2.00 2.15
N ILE A 205 -8.54 -3.13 1.70
CA ILE A 205 -7.56 -3.17 0.61
C ILE A 205 -8.30 -3.44 -0.69
N ALA A 206 -8.55 -2.41 -1.49
CA ALA A 206 -9.37 -2.53 -2.69
C ALA A 206 -8.69 -3.40 -3.76
N ASP A 207 -7.41 -3.14 -3.96
CA ASP A 207 -6.51 -3.89 -4.82
C ASP A 207 -5.05 -3.69 -4.38
N THR A 208 -4.17 -4.56 -4.86
CA THR A 208 -2.73 -4.51 -4.59
C THR A 208 -1.95 -5.15 -5.72
N LYS A 209 -0.73 -4.67 -5.95
CA LYS A 209 0.25 -5.20 -6.90
C LYS A 209 1.35 -5.94 -6.13
N PHE A 210 1.58 -7.20 -6.50
CA PHE A 210 2.73 -7.95 -6.03
C PHE A 210 3.74 -8.20 -7.14
N GLU A 211 4.99 -8.38 -6.76
CA GLU A 211 6.03 -8.92 -7.63
C GLU A 211 6.52 -10.25 -7.10
N TRP A 212 6.88 -11.15 -8.00
CA TRP A 212 7.39 -12.47 -7.66
C TRP A 212 8.76 -12.70 -8.29
N GLY A 213 9.62 -13.40 -7.56
CA GLY A 213 10.97 -13.74 -7.99
C GLY A 213 11.24 -15.23 -7.88
N LEU A 214 12.06 -15.75 -8.80
CA LEU A 214 12.63 -17.09 -8.70
C LEU A 214 13.95 -16.99 -7.93
N ALA A 215 13.98 -17.58 -6.73
CA ALA A 215 15.18 -17.74 -5.93
C ALA A 215 15.81 -19.09 -6.21
N THR A 216 17.13 -19.13 -6.44
CA THR A 216 17.87 -20.38 -6.56
C THR A 216 18.12 -20.95 -5.16
N GLU A 217 17.62 -22.15 -4.91
CA GLU A 217 17.85 -22.90 -3.68
C GLU A 217 19.20 -23.66 -3.76
N PRO A 218 19.80 -24.06 -2.62
CA PRO A 218 21.09 -24.75 -2.60
C PRO A 218 21.17 -26.03 -3.44
N ALA A 219 20.04 -26.71 -3.64
CA ALA A 219 19.91 -27.90 -4.47
C ALA A 219 19.90 -27.60 -5.99
N GLY A 220 19.92 -26.32 -6.39
CA GLY A 220 19.84 -25.88 -7.79
C GLY A 220 18.42 -25.68 -8.31
N GLU A 221 17.40 -25.99 -7.50
CA GLU A 221 15.99 -25.77 -7.84
C GLU A 221 15.59 -24.30 -7.70
N HIS A 222 14.59 -23.86 -8.47
CA HIS A 222 14.05 -22.51 -8.39
C HIS A 222 12.76 -22.49 -7.57
N ARG A 223 12.71 -21.62 -6.57
CA ARG A 223 11.50 -21.39 -5.76
C ARG A 223 10.92 -20.03 -6.06
N LEU A 224 9.62 -19.98 -6.34
CA LEU A 224 8.87 -18.73 -6.43
C LEU A 224 8.69 -18.13 -5.02
N ILE A 225 9.16 -16.91 -4.83
CA ILE A 225 9.07 -16.16 -3.56
C ILE A 225 8.53 -14.74 -3.81
N LEU A 226 7.86 -14.17 -2.81
CA LEU A 226 7.35 -12.81 -2.83
C LEU A 226 8.51 -11.81 -2.72
N ILE A 227 8.53 -10.81 -3.59
CA ILE A 227 9.58 -9.79 -3.63
C ILE A 227 8.95 -8.39 -3.66
N ASP A 228 9.80 -7.37 -3.75
CA ASP A 228 9.43 -5.95 -3.77
C ASP A 228 8.71 -5.51 -2.47
N GLU A 229 7.94 -4.42 -2.51
CA GLU A 229 7.10 -3.98 -1.39
C GLU A 229 5.74 -4.68 -1.38
N VAL A 230 5.16 -4.84 -0.19
CA VAL A 230 3.93 -5.61 0.02
C VAL A 230 2.96 -4.78 0.84
N PHE A 231 1.73 -4.61 0.32
CA PHE A 231 0.64 -3.90 0.98
C PHE A 231 1.04 -2.52 1.55
N THR A 232 1.71 -1.73 0.70
CA THR A 232 2.05 -0.33 0.97
C THR A 232 1.13 0.62 0.19
N PRO A 233 1.00 1.89 0.59
CA PRO A 233 0.19 2.88 -0.15
C PRO A 233 0.64 3.13 -1.59
N ASP A 234 1.82 2.66 -1.98
CA ASP A 234 2.32 2.77 -3.35
C ASP A 234 1.94 1.56 -4.19
N SER A 235 1.88 0.37 -3.58
CA SER A 235 1.47 -0.89 -4.22
C SER A 235 -0.03 -1.17 -4.15
N SER A 236 -0.77 -0.48 -3.27
CA SER A 236 -2.13 -0.87 -2.89
C SER A 236 -3.07 0.32 -2.70
N ARG A 237 -4.37 0.07 -2.89
CA ARG A 237 -5.42 1.04 -2.58
C ARG A 237 -6.06 0.75 -1.22
N PHE A 238 -6.04 1.72 -0.31
CA PHE A 238 -6.56 1.59 1.05
C PHE A 238 -7.73 2.51 1.33
N TRP A 239 -8.85 1.96 1.76
CA TRP A 239 -10.05 2.72 2.11
C TRP A 239 -10.47 2.52 3.57
N PRO A 240 -10.95 3.55 4.28
CA PRO A 240 -11.58 3.38 5.58
C PRO A 240 -12.91 2.63 5.44
N ALA A 241 -13.02 1.49 6.10
CA ALA A 241 -14.19 0.62 6.03
C ALA A 241 -15.48 1.33 6.49
N GLU A 242 -15.38 2.20 7.50
CA GLU A 242 -16.54 2.95 8.02
C GLU A 242 -17.15 3.90 7.00
N GLN A 243 -16.32 4.47 6.11
CA GLN A 243 -16.73 5.46 5.10
C GLN A 243 -17.02 4.82 3.73
N TYR A 244 -16.69 3.55 3.56
CA TYR A 244 -16.85 2.82 2.31
C TYR A 244 -18.32 2.80 1.87
N ARG A 245 -18.59 3.28 0.66
CA ARG A 245 -19.92 3.23 0.05
C ARG A 245 -19.78 2.96 -1.46
N PRO A 246 -20.28 1.83 -1.98
CA PRO A 246 -20.23 1.56 -3.41
C PRO A 246 -21.05 2.58 -4.22
N GLY A 247 -20.76 2.68 -5.52
CA GLY A 247 -21.38 3.60 -6.45
C GLY A 247 -20.67 4.96 -6.58
N ARG A 248 -19.48 5.11 -6.00
CA ARG A 248 -18.65 6.32 -6.08
C ARG A 248 -17.17 6.01 -5.89
N GLY A 249 -16.32 7.02 -6.11
CA GLY A 249 -14.95 7.02 -5.60
C GLY A 249 -14.91 6.99 -4.06
N GLN A 250 -13.86 6.39 -3.51
CA GLN A 250 -13.69 6.25 -2.06
C GLN A 250 -12.65 7.23 -1.53
N ALA A 251 -12.82 7.63 -0.27
CA ALA A 251 -11.74 8.28 0.47
C ALA A 251 -10.57 7.30 0.56
N SER A 252 -9.36 7.80 0.33
CA SER A 252 -8.17 6.97 0.27
C SER A 252 -7.19 7.35 1.36
N PHE A 253 -6.60 6.34 2.01
CA PHE A 253 -5.43 6.52 2.90
C PHE A 253 -4.12 6.62 2.12
N ASP A 254 -4.17 6.40 0.81
CA ASP A 254 -3.04 6.50 -0.09
C ASP A 254 -3.06 7.81 -0.91
N LYS A 255 -2.08 7.92 -1.80
CA LYS A 255 -1.83 9.09 -2.65
C LYS A 255 -3.03 9.50 -3.53
N GLN A 256 -4.15 8.78 -3.55
CA GLN A 256 -5.31 9.13 -4.36
C GLN A 256 -5.88 10.51 -4.02
N PHE A 257 -5.87 10.97 -2.75
CA PHE A 257 -6.25 12.37 -2.43
C PHE A 257 -5.37 13.40 -3.17
N VAL A 258 -4.06 13.16 -3.21
CA VAL A 258 -3.11 14.06 -3.90
C VAL A 258 -3.28 13.93 -5.40
N ARG A 259 -3.51 12.72 -5.94
CA ARG A 259 -3.78 12.50 -7.37
C ARG A 259 -5.09 13.15 -7.81
N ASP A 260 -6.16 12.97 -7.05
CA ASP A 260 -7.47 13.59 -7.30
C ASP A 260 -7.36 15.11 -7.21
N TRP A 261 -6.59 15.64 -6.26
CA TRP A 261 -6.30 17.07 -6.18
C TRP A 261 -5.50 17.55 -7.40
N LEU A 262 -4.42 16.86 -7.78
CA LEU A 262 -3.59 17.19 -8.96
C LEU A 262 -4.40 17.12 -10.26
N GLU A 263 -5.29 16.13 -10.41
CA GLU A 263 -6.24 16.05 -11.52
C GLU A 263 -7.26 17.20 -11.47
N SER A 264 -7.74 17.60 -10.29
CA SER A 264 -8.68 18.71 -10.13
C SER A 264 -8.06 20.09 -10.43
N VAL A 265 -6.74 20.24 -10.29
CA VAL A 265 -6.02 21.49 -10.60
C VAL A 265 -5.38 21.48 -12.00
N GLY A 266 -5.65 20.45 -12.81
CA GLY A 266 -5.19 20.37 -14.21
C GLY A 266 -3.69 20.12 -14.37
N TRP A 267 -3.07 19.41 -13.42
CA TRP A 267 -1.65 19.08 -13.49
C TRP A 267 -1.35 18.10 -14.63
N ASP A 268 -0.35 18.46 -15.46
CA ASP A 268 0.07 17.65 -16.61
C ASP A 268 0.92 16.46 -16.15
N LYS A 269 0.42 15.25 -16.44
CA LYS A 269 1.05 13.97 -16.10
C LYS A 269 2.35 13.70 -16.86
N GLN A 270 2.72 14.55 -17.82
CA GLN A 270 3.96 14.44 -18.61
C GLN A 270 5.08 15.39 -18.16
N SER A 271 4.88 16.15 -17.07
CA SER A 271 5.87 17.11 -16.56
C SER A 271 6.91 16.52 -15.60
#